data_AF-A0A6A6EK50-F1
#
_entry.id   AF-A0A6A6EK50-F1
#
_cell.length_a   1.000
_cell.length_b   1.000
_cell.length_c   1.000
_cell.angle_alpha   90.00
_cell.angle_beta   90.00
_cell.angle_gamma   90.00
#
_symmetry.space_group_name_H-M   'P 1'
#
loop_
_entity.id
_entity.type
_entity.pdbx_description
1 polymer ?
#
loop_
_entity_poly.entity_id
_entity_poly.type
_entity_poly.pdbx_seq_one_letter_code
_entity_poly.pdbx_strand_id
1 'polypeptide(L)'
;MAEDTTNAAEAEDSKDSKSKTPKQETQKNDSAPKDVKDNQPKRKKQKQDTSKDNKDQSSKPQRQKEKQKLPRLPDNAKISKRPIHHPAIPSPFSSSSSQKVVYIKTHSKLIPTTKLIRKLLSQVENREKKSLSSKKIRLNPQKVEQAIVDAGKEKGGVRNSEPVFVKATGKAIETALEIGLFFQQQADCRVRIETASAEAIDDILLERGEGKKRKFEEVPETRIRTVSTITVAISLK
;
A
#
# COMPACT_ATOMS: atom_id res chain seq x y z
N MET A 1 48.61 -15.42 -48.42
CA MET A 1 47.57 -16.30 -47.82
C MET A 1 46.39 -15.39 -47.54
N ALA A 2 45.67 -15.04 -48.61
CA ALA A 2 44.34 -15.57 -48.98
C ALA A 2 43.25 -14.77 -48.22
N GLU A 3 42.66 -13.73 -48.84
CA GLU A 3 41.43 -13.81 -49.68
C GLU A 3 40.18 -14.02 -48.79
N ASP A 4 39.00 -13.41 -48.96
CA ASP A 4 38.44 -12.41 -49.87
C ASP A 4 36.94 -12.16 -49.44
N THR A 5 36.31 -11.10 -49.96
CA THR A 5 34.87 -10.95 -50.36
C THR A 5 33.66 -11.28 -49.40
N THR A 6 32.78 -10.32 -49.00
CA THR A 6 31.57 -9.68 -49.62
C THR A 6 30.21 -10.44 -49.57
N ASN A 7 29.11 -9.64 -49.57
CA ASN A 7 27.66 -9.88 -49.80
C ASN A 7 26.76 -10.01 -48.55
N ALA A 8 25.69 -9.23 -48.31
CA ALA A 8 24.65 -8.54 -49.12
C ALA A 8 23.49 -9.43 -49.64
N ALA A 9 22.27 -8.87 -49.56
CA ALA A 9 20.95 -9.29 -50.08
C ALA A 9 20.15 -10.31 -49.23
N GLU A 10 18.81 -10.35 -49.17
CA GLU A 10 17.63 -9.48 -49.36
C GLU A 10 16.37 -10.40 -49.22
N ALA A 11 15.16 -9.81 -49.20
CA ALA A 11 13.80 -10.41 -49.28
C ALA A 11 13.17 -10.92 -47.95
N GLU A 12 12.11 -10.29 -47.40
CA GLU A 12 10.70 -10.20 -47.87
C GLU A 12 9.99 -11.56 -47.85
N ASP A 13 9.05 -11.78 -46.90
CA ASP A 13 7.64 -11.99 -47.26
C ASP A 13 6.70 -11.85 -46.04
N SER A 14 5.57 -11.26 -46.37
CA SER A 14 4.34 -10.99 -45.68
C SER A 14 3.59 -12.23 -45.15
N LYS A 15 2.78 -12.03 -44.09
CA LYS A 15 1.36 -12.40 -44.12
C LYS A 15 0.59 -11.85 -42.92
N ASP A 16 -0.33 -10.95 -43.26
CA ASP A 16 -1.52 -10.53 -42.54
C ASP A 16 -2.23 -11.67 -41.79
N SER A 17 -2.64 -11.41 -40.56
CA SER A 17 -3.96 -11.87 -40.10
C SER A 17 -4.63 -10.83 -39.20
N LYS A 18 -5.61 -10.17 -39.81
CA LYS A 18 -6.63 -9.31 -39.21
C LYS A 18 -7.37 -10.07 -38.10
N SER A 19 -7.53 -9.46 -36.94
CA SER A 19 -8.70 -9.71 -36.09
C SER A 19 -9.23 -8.40 -35.51
N LYS A 20 -10.56 -8.31 -35.50
CA LYS A 20 -11.37 -7.10 -35.60
C LYS A 20 -11.54 -6.41 -34.24
N THR A 21 -11.45 -5.08 -34.27
CA THR A 21 -12.02 -4.16 -33.28
C THR A 21 -13.55 -4.16 -33.37
N PRO A 22 -14.30 -4.32 -32.26
CA PRO A 22 -15.71 -3.96 -32.23
C PRO A 22 -15.89 -2.46 -31.99
N LYS A 23 -16.66 -1.84 -32.89
CA LYS A 23 -17.10 -0.45 -32.83
C LYS A 23 -18.05 -0.19 -31.66
N GLN A 24 -17.95 1.05 -31.18
CA GLN A 24 -18.89 1.75 -30.33
C GLN A 24 -20.31 1.71 -30.90
N GLU A 25 -21.28 1.44 -30.03
CA GLU A 25 -22.70 1.61 -30.31
C GLU A 25 -23.20 2.80 -29.50
N THR A 26 -23.37 3.91 -30.20
CA THR A 26 -23.87 5.19 -29.70
C THR A 26 -25.39 5.14 -29.72
N GLN A 27 -26.03 4.96 -28.58
CA GLN A 27 -27.48 5.10 -28.46
C GLN A 27 -27.85 6.58 -28.35
N LYS A 28 -28.60 7.04 -29.35
CA LYS A 28 -29.30 8.34 -29.39
C LYS A 28 -30.56 8.23 -28.54
N ASN A 29 -30.75 9.15 -27.60
CA ASN A 29 -32.04 9.41 -26.99
C ASN A 29 -32.35 10.90 -27.18
N ASP A 30 -33.16 11.19 -28.20
CA ASP A 30 -33.92 12.42 -28.35
C ASP A 30 -35.17 12.34 -27.48
N SER A 31 -35.38 13.29 -26.57
CA SER A 31 -36.70 13.89 -26.28
C SER A 31 -36.63 14.92 -25.14
N ALA A 32 -36.87 16.17 -25.49
CA ALA A 32 -37.44 17.23 -24.65
C ALA A 32 -38.54 17.92 -25.49
N PRO A 33 -39.39 18.85 -25.00
CA PRO A 33 -39.60 19.32 -23.62
C PRO A 33 -41.11 19.38 -23.23
N LYS A 34 -41.43 19.58 -21.93
CA LYS A 34 -42.66 20.28 -21.52
C LYS A 34 -42.40 21.14 -20.27
N ASP A 35 -42.58 22.44 -20.46
CA ASP A 35 -42.73 23.50 -19.46
C ASP A 35 -43.88 23.26 -18.48
N VAL A 36 -43.69 23.50 -17.17
CA VAL A 36 -44.68 24.19 -16.29
C VAL A 36 -43.98 24.86 -15.08
N LYS A 37 -43.89 26.19 -15.17
CA LYS A 37 -44.10 27.28 -14.18
C LYS A 37 -43.82 27.10 -12.67
N ASP A 38 -43.01 28.05 -12.19
CA ASP A 38 -43.08 28.86 -10.96
C ASP A 38 -44.20 28.60 -9.93
N ASN A 39 -43.80 28.45 -8.65
CA ASN A 39 -44.25 29.32 -7.55
C ASN A 39 -43.69 28.88 -6.17
N GLN A 40 -42.78 29.67 -5.60
CA GLN A 40 -42.67 29.93 -4.15
C GLN A 40 -43.23 31.36 -3.90
N PRO A 41 -43.63 31.82 -2.69
CA PRO A 41 -43.15 31.40 -1.37
C PRO A 41 -44.21 31.40 -0.23
N LYS A 42 -43.84 30.93 0.98
CA LYS A 42 -44.35 31.50 2.25
C LYS A 42 -43.49 31.14 3.46
N ARG A 43 -42.89 32.18 4.03
CA ARG A 43 -42.21 32.26 5.33
C ARG A 43 -43.17 31.97 6.49
N LYS A 44 -42.72 31.27 7.53
CA LYS A 44 -43.12 31.51 8.93
C LYS A 44 -41.89 31.50 9.86
N LYS A 45 -41.90 32.47 10.77
CA LYS A 45 -40.85 32.87 11.70
C LYS A 45 -40.76 31.95 12.94
N GLN A 46 -39.50 31.75 13.37
CA GLN A 46 -38.92 31.78 14.73
C GLN A 46 -39.72 31.26 15.94
N LYS A 47 -39.03 30.45 16.76
CA LYS A 47 -38.66 30.82 18.15
C LYS A 47 -37.44 30.02 18.63
N GLN A 48 -36.44 30.77 19.13
CA GLN A 48 -35.35 30.31 19.99
C GLN A 48 -35.90 30.12 21.40
N ASP A 49 -35.36 29.18 22.19
CA ASP A 49 -35.20 29.32 23.65
C ASP A 49 -34.11 28.38 24.19
N THR A 50 -33.05 29.03 24.66
CA THR A 50 -32.23 28.80 25.87
C THR A 50 -31.77 27.39 26.30
N SER A 51 -30.44 27.26 26.23
CA SER A 51 -29.49 26.57 27.13
C SER A 51 -29.96 26.17 28.52
N LYS A 52 -29.78 24.88 28.86
CA LYS A 52 -29.48 24.39 30.21
C LYS A 52 -28.40 23.30 30.16
N ASP A 53 -27.52 23.39 31.14
CA ASP A 53 -26.28 22.65 31.36
C ASP A 53 -26.42 21.14 31.21
N ASN A 54 -25.61 20.54 30.34
CA ASN A 54 -25.34 19.11 30.38
C ASN A 54 -23.87 18.89 30.73
N LYS A 55 -23.70 18.50 32.01
CA LYS A 55 -22.49 17.96 32.62
C LYS A 55 -21.66 17.14 31.64
N ASP A 56 -20.35 17.36 31.70
CA ASP A 56 -19.28 16.51 31.19
C ASP A 56 -19.68 15.03 31.23
N GLN A 57 -20.03 14.49 30.07
CA GLN A 57 -20.07 13.06 29.87
C GLN A 57 -18.62 12.58 29.78
N SER A 58 -18.02 12.32 30.93
CA SER A 58 -16.84 11.45 31.02
C SER A 58 -17.21 10.15 30.30
N SER A 59 -16.65 9.94 29.12
CA SER A 59 -16.86 8.74 28.32
C SER A 59 -16.41 7.54 29.15
N LYS A 60 -17.37 6.84 29.77
CA LYS A 60 -17.09 5.61 30.50
C LYS A 60 -16.37 4.65 29.55
N PRO A 61 -15.24 4.05 29.96
CA PRO A 61 -14.52 3.10 29.10
C PRO A 61 -15.49 1.98 28.73
N GLN A 62 -15.77 1.84 27.44
CA GLN A 62 -16.61 0.75 26.93
C GLN A 62 -15.99 -0.56 27.40
N ARG A 63 -16.77 -1.31 28.18
CA ARG A 63 -16.42 -2.64 28.70
C ARG A 63 -16.03 -3.50 27.50
N GLN A 64 -14.74 -3.80 27.37
CA GLN A 64 -14.22 -4.59 26.24
C GLN A 64 -14.97 -5.92 26.24
N LYS A 65 -15.76 -6.18 25.19
CA LYS A 65 -16.43 -7.46 25.01
C LYS A 65 -15.37 -8.56 25.10
N GLU A 66 -15.58 -9.53 25.99
CA GLU A 66 -14.65 -10.65 26.16
C GLU A 66 -14.44 -11.32 24.80
N LYS A 67 -13.19 -11.38 24.36
CA LYS A 67 -12.85 -11.98 23.06
C LYS A 67 -13.16 -13.47 23.15
N GLN A 68 -14.18 -13.91 22.42
CA GLN A 68 -14.54 -15.32 22.32
C GLN A 68 -13.33 -16.08 21.77
N LYS A 69 -12.78 -16.99 22.58
CA LYS A 69 -11.70 -17.86 22.14
C LYS A 69 -12.30 -18.83 21.11
N LEU A 70 -11.58 -19.02 20.01
CA LEU A 70 -11.92 -20.04 19.03
C LEU A 70 -11.99 -21.42 19.70
N PRO A 71 -12.94 -22.28 19.32
CA PRO A 71 -13.06 -23.62 19.88
C PRO A 71 -11.76 -24.41 19.69
N ARG A 72 -11.48 -25.30 20.65
CA ARG A 72 -10.35 -26.22 20.55
C ARG A 72 -10.64 -27.20 19.41
N LEU A 73 -9.62 -27.49 18.62
CA LEU A 73 -9.72 -28.54 17.63
C LEU A 73 -9.70 -29.90 18.33
N PRO A 74 -10.33 -30.94 17.75
CA PRO A 74 -10.26 -32.26 18.32
C PRO A 74 -8.82 -32.81 18.24
N ASP A 75 -8.49 -33.75 19.12
CA ASP A 75 -7.11 -34.24 19.26
C ASP A 75 -6.54 -34.88 17.98
N ASN A 76 -7.40 -35.34 17.07
CA ASN A 76 -7.01 -35.92 15.79
C ASN A 76 -6.85 -34.87 14.66
N ALA A 77 -6.92 -33.58 14.97
CA ALA A 77 -6.77 -32.49 14.01
C ALA A 77 -5.46 -31.73 14.22
N LYS A 78 -4.67 -31.56 13.15
CA LYS A 78 -3.43 -30.78 13.13
C LYS A 78 -3.59 -29.55 12.24
N ILE A 79 -3.07 -28.41 12.68
CA ILE A 79 -3.08 -27.16 11.90
C ILE A 79 -1.85 -27.13 11.00
N SER A 80 -2.06 -27.10 9.69
CA SER A 80 -1.03 -26.80 8.69
C SER A 80 -1.13 -25.33 8.30
N LYS A 81 -0.04 -24.58 8.49
CA LYS A 81 -0.04 -23.13 8.32
C LYS A 81 0.21 -22.75 6.86
N ARG A 82 -0.63 -21.88 6.29
CA ARG A 82 -0.34 -21.30 4.97
C ARG A 82 0.57 -20.07 5.10
N PRO A 83 1.38 -19.76 4.07
CA PRO A 83 2.11 -18.50 3.99
C PRO A 83 1.15 -17.30 3.96
N ILE A 84 1.54 -16.18 4.58
CA ILE A 84 0.80 -14.93 4.47
C ILE A 84 1.03 -14.34 3.08
N HIS A 85 -0.04 -14.17 2.30
CA HIS A 85 0.05 -13.56 0.98
C HIS A 85 0.43 -12.09 1.07
N HIS A 86 1.43 -11.69 0.28
CA HIS A 86 1.83 -10.30 0.13
C HIS A 86 1.89 -9.93 -1.36
N PRO A 87 1.64 -8.66 -1.74
CA PRO A 87 1.76 -8.23 -3.12
C PRO A 87 3.19 -8.41 -3.65
N ALA A 88 3.33 -8.46 -4.97
CA ALA A 88 4.62 -8.47 -5.64
C ALA A 88 5.43 -7.23 -5.26
N ILE A 89 6.72 -7.42 -5.00
CA ILE A 89 7.63 -6.33 -4.65
C ILE A 89 7.88 -5.50 -5.92
N PRO A 90 7.57 -4.20 -5.93
CA PRO A 90 7.78 -3.39 -7.11
C PRO A 90 9.28 -3.21 -7.39
N SER A 91 9.61 -2.94 -8.66
CA SER A 91 10.99 -2.63 -9.06
C SER A 91 11.52 -1.44 -8.25
N PRO A 92 12.80 -1.44 -7.84
CA PRO A 92 13.40 -0.31 -7.13
C PRO A 92 13.27 1.03 -7.90
N PHE A 93 13.25 0.96 -9.24
CA PHE A 93 13.09 2.13 -10.12
C PHE A 93 11.63 2.53 -10.36
N SER A 94 10.66 1.74 -9.90
CA SER A 94 9.23 1.98 -10.09
C SER A 94 8.77 3.28 -9.43
N SER A 95 7.90 4.03 -10.12
CA SER A 95 7.50 5.41 -9.81
C SER A 95 6.89 5.57 -8.41
N SER A 96 6.66 6.82 -7.99
CA SER A 96 6.08 7.14 -6.68
C SER A 96 4.68 6.55 -6.48
N SER A 97 3.99 6.19 -7.58
CA SER A 97 2.70 5.52 -7.54
C SER A 97 2.76 4.12 -6.91
N SER A 98 3.91 3.45 -6.95
CA SER A 98 4.08 2.11 -6.37
C SER A 98 4.85 2.19 -5.06
N GLN A 99 4.30 1.62 -3.99
CA GLN A 99 4.91 1.62 -2.67
C GLN A 99 6.20 0.79 -2.64
N LYS A 100 7.32 1.39 -2.25
CA LYS A 100 8.54 0.63 -1.97
C LYS A 100 8.39 -0.10 -0.64
N VAL A 101 8.24 -1.42 -0.69
CA VAL A 101 8.03 -2.24 0.51
C VAL A 101 9.17 -3.24 0.69
N VAL A 102 9.68 -3.34 1.91
CA VAL A 102 10.63 -4.36 2.34
C VAL A 102 9.96 -5.25 3.40
N TYR A 103 9.82 -6.54 3.10
CA TYR A 103 9.27 -7.51 4.04
C TYR A 103 10.40 -8.12 4.88
N ILE A 104 10.28 -8.01 6.20
CA ILE A 104 11.30 -8.50 7.13
C ILE A 104 10.92 -9.91 7.61
N LYS A 105 11.89 -10.83 7.50
CA LYS A 105 11.78 -12.18 8.03
C LYS A 105 12.41 -12.24 9.42
N THR A 106 12.10 -13.29 10.17
CA THR A 106 12.64 -13.52 11.52
C THR A 106 14.16 -13.63 11.58
N HIS A 107 14.81 -14.04 10.50
CA HIS A 107 16.26 -14.19 10.40
C HIS A 107 16.93 -13.06 9.59
N SER A 108 16.19 -12.01 9.27
CA SER A 108 16.75 -10.83 8.59
C SER A 108 17.74 -10.12 9.53
N LYS A 109 18.95 -9.87 9.04
CA LYS A 109 19.99 -9.16 9.80
C LYS A 109 19.80 -7.65 9.65
N LEU A 110 20.06 -6.89 10.72
CA LEU A 110 19.90 -5.43 10.75
C LEU A 110 20.71 -4.71 9.65
N ILE A 111 22.03 -4.92 9.61
CA ILE A 111 22.96 -4.20 8.72
C ILE A 111 22.60 -4.31 7.22
N PRO A 112 22.41 -5.50 6.63
CA PRO A 112 22.08 -5.60 5.20
C PRO A 112 20.71 -4.99 4.88
N THR A 113 19.73 -5.12 5.78
CA THR A 113 18.41 -4.50 5.61
C THR A 113 18.51 -2.98 5.63
N THR A 114 19.26 -2.40 6.56
CA THR A 114 19.50 -0.95 6.61
C THR A 114 20.17 -0.43 5.34
N LYS A 115 21.18 -1.15 4.81
CA LYS A 115 21.83 -0.79 3.52
C LYS A 115 20.85 -0.85 2.35
N LEU A 116 19.98 -1.86 2.32
CA LEU A 116 18.93 -1.98 1.31
C LEU A 116 17.96 -0.79 1.37
N ILE A 117 17.50 -0.42 2.57
CA ILE A 117 16.59 0.72 2.76
C ILE A 117 17.28 2.03 2.32
N ARG A 118 18.55 2.24 2.70
CA ARG A 118 19.35 3.39 2.23
C ARG A 118 19.40 3.45 0.70
N LYS A 119 19.64 2.33 0.03
CA LYS A 119 19.65 2.26 -1.44
C LYS A 119 18.31 2.67 -2.05
N LEU A 120 17.19 2.23 -1.46
CA LEU A 120 15.85 2.60 -1.90
C LEU A 120 15.56 4.09 -1.68
N LEU A 121 15.98 4.66 -0.53
CA LEU A 121 15.86 6.10 -0.25
C LEU A 121 16.69 6.93 -1.23
N SER A 122 17.91 6.52 -1.57
CA SER A 122 18.72 7.20 -2.60
C SER A 122 18.04 7.18 -3.97
N GLN A 123 17.29 6.14 -4.31
CA GLN A 123 16.51 6.10 -5.56
C GLN A 123 15.31 7.03 -5.55
N VAL A 124 14.66 7.19 -4.39
CA VAL A 124 13.62 8.20 -4.18
C VAL A 124 14.20 9.60 -4.39
N GLU A 125 15.32 9.90 -3.74
CA GLU A 125 15.99 11.21 -3.86
C GLU A 125 16.38 11.51 -5.32
N ASN A 126 16.97 10.54 -6.02
CA ASN A 126 17.34 10.68 -7.43
C ASN A 126 16.13 10.93 -8.32
N ARG A 127 14.98 10.33 -8.01
CA ARG A 127 13.73 10.57 -8.74
C ARG A 127 13.18 11.95 -8.46
N GLU A 128 13.20 12.40 -7.21
CA GLU A 128 12.77 13.75 -6.85
C GLU A 128 13.61 14.79 -7.59
N LYS A 129 14.95 14.64 -7.60
CA LYS A 129 15.87 15.49 -8.38
C LYS A 129 15.54 15.48 -9.87
N LYS A 130 15.30 14.30 -10.46
CA LYS A 130 14.87 14.18 -11.86
C LYS A 130 13.53 14.84 -12.14
N SER A 131 12.56 14.73 -11.22
CA SER A 131 11.24 15.36 -11.37
C SER A 131 11.31 16.87 -11.28
N LEU A 132 12.24 17.43 -10.49
CA LEU A 132 12.48 18.87 -10.44
C LEU A 132 13.14 19.36 -11.73
N SER A 133 14.07 18.57 -12.29
CA SER A 133 14.75 18.89 -13.55
C SER A 133 13.88 18.69 -14.80
N SER A 134 12.95 17.72 -14.79
CA SER A 134 12.09 17.38 -15.93
C SER A 134 10.86 18.27 -16.07
N LYS A 135 10.55 19.11 -15.07
CA LYS A 135 9.66 20.27 -15.25
C LYS A 135 10.33 21.21 -16.24
N LYS A 136 10.11 20.96 -17.54
CA LYS A 136 10.52 21.82 -18.66
C LYS A 136 9.81 23.18 -18.55
N ILE A 137 10.26 23.99 -17.62
CA ILE A 137 10.18 25.44 -17.72
C ILE A 137 11.05 25.74 -18.93
N ARG A 138 10.48 26.31 -20.00
CA ARG A 138 11.27 26.92 -21.08
C ARG A 138 12.33 27.79 -20.39
N LEU A 139 13.60 27.46 -20.57
CA LEU A 139 14.72 27.95 -19.77
C LEU A 139 14.90 29.46 -19.95
N ASN A 140 14.05 30.25 -19.30
CA ASN A 140 14.28 31.67 -19.10
C ASN A 140 15.19 31.78 -17.87
N PRO A 141 16.38 32.39 -17.97
CA PRO A 141 17.35 32.47 -16.87
C PRO A 141 16.73 33.06 -15.59
N GLN A 142 15.86 34.06 -15.72
CA GLN A 142 15.11 34.65 -14.59
C GLN A 142 14.21 33.65 -13.85
N LYS A 143 13.56 32.71 -14.56
CA LYS A 143 12.74 31.67 -13.91
C LYS A 143 13.57 30.57 -13.27
N VAL A 144 14.75 30.30 -13.84
CA VAL A 144 15.71 29.34 -13.26
C VAL A 144 16.26 29.88 -11.94
N GLU A 145 16.66 31.15 -11.90
CA GLU A 145 17.11 31.83 -10.67
C GLU A 145 16.03 31.84 -9.59
N GLN A 146 14.78 32.21 -9.95
CA GLN A 146 13.65 32.15 -9.02
C GLN A 146 13.39 30.72 -8.50
N ALA A 147 13.42 29.71 -9.37
CA ALA A 147 13.24 28.32 -8.97
C ALA A 147 14.36 27.80 -8.06
N ILE A 148 15.61 28.26 -8.24
CA ILE A 148 16.73 27.91 -7.36
C ILE A 148 16.55 28.55 -5.98
N VAL A 149 16.14 29.82 -5.93
CA VAL A 149 15.86 30.53 -4.67
C VAL A 149 14.68 29.90 -3.93
N ASP A 150 13.62 29.54 -4.64
CA ASP A 150 12.43 28.88 -4.06
C ASP A 150 12.73 27.45 -3.61
N ALA A 151 13.54 26.69 -4.37
CA ALA A 151 14.02 25.38 -3.95
C ALA A 151 14.91 25.45 -2.69
N GLY A 152 15.61 26.56 -2.47
CA GLY A 152 16.34 26.85 -1.23
C GLY A 152 15.43 27.18 -0.05
N LYS A 153 14.33 27.92 -0.28
CA LYS A 153 13.36 28.32 0.75
C LYS A 153 12.41 27.21 1.19
N GLU A 154 12.05 26.28 0.31
CA GLU A 154 11.15 25.16 0.66
C GLU A 154 11.79 24.08 1.56
N LYS A 155 13.09 24.18 1.89
CA LYS A 155 13.75 23.30 2.87
C LYS A 155 13.19 23.39 4.29
N GLY A 156 12.34 24.39 4.59
CA GLY A 156 11.67 24.55 5.89
C GLY A 156 10.24 24.00 5.96
N GLY A 157 9.66 23.56 4.84
CA GLY A 157 8.33 22.95 4.80
C GLY A 157 8.43 21.44 4.99
N VAL A 158 7.46 20.82 5.68
CA VAL A 158 7.35 19.36 5.82
C VAL A 158 7.10 18.74 4.43
N ARG A 159 8.15 18.53 3.64
CA ARG A 159 8.07 17.78 2.38
C ARG A 159 7.83 16.32 2.74
N ASN A 160 6.68 15.80 2.34
CA ASN A 160 6.38 14.38 2.46
C ASN A 160 7.12 13.65 1.33
N SER A 161 8.42 13.41 1.51
CA SER A 161 9.21 12.56 0.60
C SER A 161 8.62 11.15 0.57
N GLU A 162 8.73 10.47 -0.58
CA GLU A 162 8.19 9.13 -0.79
C GLU A 162 8.78 8.15 0.25
N PRO A 163 7.96 7.56 1.14
CA PRO A 163 8.47 6.66 2.17
C PRO A 163 8.80 5.27 1.63
N VAL A 164 9.80 4.65 2.22
CA VAL A 164 10.05 3.21 2.13
C VAL A 164 9.38 2.53 3.31
N PHE A 165 8.50 1.57 3.03
CA PHE A 165 7.75 0.83 4.04
C PHE A 165 8.47 -0.45 4.40
N VAL A 166 8.66 -0.68 5.69
CA VAL A 166 9.19 -1.92 6.25
C VAL A 166 8.06 -2.65 6.94
N LYS A 167 7.64 -3.80 6.39
CA LYS A 167 6.52 -4.60 6.91
C LYS A 167 7.05 -5.84 7.63
N ALA A 168 6.58 -6.06 8.85
CA ALA A 168 6.99 -7.20 9.67
C ALA A 168 5.82 -7.77 10.47
N THR A 169 5.92 -9.05 10.81
CA THR A 169 4.92 -9.78 11.59
C THR A 169 5.59 -10.67 12.64
N GLY A 170 4.90 -10.97 13.74
CA GLY A 170 5.39 -11.86 14.80
C GLY A 170 6.78 -11.49 15.33
N LYS A 171 7.70 -12.46 15.42
CA LYS A 171 9.06 -12.25 15.93
C LYS A 171 9.90 -11.26 15.10
N ALA A 172 9.56 -11.04 13.83
CA ALA A 172 10.27 -10.06 12.99
C ALA A 172 9.97 -8.60 13.35
N ILE A 173 8.96 -8.34 14.19
CA ILE A 173 8.59 -6.99 14.64
C ILE A 173 9.74 -6.33 15.42
N GLU A 174 10.45 -7.10 16.25
CA GLU A 174 11.60 -6.63 17.03
C GLU A 174 12.67 -6.00 16.11
N THR A 175 13.11 -6.75 15.10
CA THR A 175 14.09 -6.27 14.12
C THR A 175 13.57 -5.07 13.31
N ALA A 176 12.28 -5.03 12.98
CA ALA A 176 11.70 -3.87 12.26
C ALA A 176 11.72 -2.59 13.11
N LEU A 177 11.50 -2.71 14.42
CA LEU A 177 11.60 -1.58 15.36
C LEU A 177 13.05 -1.13 15.54
N GLU A 178 14.01 -2.06 15.63
CA GLU A 178 15.45 -1.72 15.65
C GLU A 178 15.89 -0.93 14.41
N ILE A 179 15.42 -1.34 13.23
CA ILE A 179 15.64 -0.60 11.98
C ILE A 179 15.03 0.79 12.08
N GLY A 180 13.79 0.91 12.55
CA GLY A 180 13.12 2.19 12.76
C GLY A 180 13.91 3.11 13.69
N LEU A 181 14.38 2.58 14.81
CA LEU A 181 15.21 3.31 15.78
C LEU A 181 16.53 3.77 15.16
N PHE A 182 17.20 2.90 14.39
CA PHE A 182 18.43 3.25 13.68
C PHE A 182 18.24 4.46 12.77
N PHE A 183 17.16 4.49 11.97
CA PHE A 183 16.88 5.60 11.06
C PHE A 183 16.34 6.84 11.78
N GLN A 184 15.65 6.68 12.91
CA GLN A 184 15.19 7.81 13.73
C GLN A 184 16.37 8.61 14.32
N GLN A 185 17.47 7.92 14.66
CA GLN A 185 18.71 8.58 15.13
C GLN A 185 19.44 9.35 14.04
N GLN A 186 19.12 9.12 12.75
CA GLN A 186 19.74 9.81 11.64
C GLN A 186 19.09 11.18 11.42
N ALA A 187 19.91 12.22 11.22
CA ALA A 187 19.41 13.58 11.06
C ALA A 187 18.55 13.77 9.80
N ASP A 188 18.78 12.97 8.76
CA ASP A 188 18.20 13.07 7.42
C ASP A 188 16.89 12.30 7.21
N CYS A 189 16.49 11.46 8.17
CA CYS A 189 15.33 10.58 8.02
C CYS A 189 14.21 10.93 9.01
N ARG A 190 12.96 10.69 8.59
CA ARG A 190 11.76 10.70 9.43
C ARG A 190 11.13 9.31 9.43
N VAL A 191 10.71 8.86 10.61
CA VAL A 191 10.12 7.54 10.81
C VAL A 191 8.69 7.69 11.31
N ARG A 192 7.76 6.92 10.74
CA ARG A 192 6.37 6.75 11.21
C ARG A 192 6.08 5.27 11.38
N ILE A 193 5.30 4.93 12.39
CA ILE A 193 4.98 3.55 12.73
C ILE A 193 3.47 3.38 12.72
N GLU A 194 3.00 2.33 12.04
CA GLU A 194 1.60 1.93 11.98
C GLU A 194 1.48 0.49 12.47
N THR A 195 0.55 0.26 13.39
CA THR A 195 0.21 -1.08 13.90
C THR A 195 -1.07 -1.57 13.23
N ALA A 196 -1.06 -2.81 12.79
CA ALA A 196 -2.21 -3.43 12.14
C ALA A 196 -2.28 -4.93 12.47
N SER A 197 -3.35 -5.60 12.08
CA SER A 197 -3.46 -7.05 12.14
C SER A 197 -3.65 -7.62 10.74
N ALA A 198 -3.05 -8.77 10.46
CA ALA A 198 -3.24 -9.52 9.23
C ALA A 198 -3.92 -10.85 9.53
N GLU A 199 -4.78 -11.28 8.62
CA GLU A 199 -5.47 -12.56 8.70
C GLU A 199 -4.85 -13.55 7.72
N ALA A 200 -4.60 -14.77 8.19
CA ALA A 200 -4.09 -15.87 7.41
C ALA A 200 -5.05 -17.05 7.53
N ILE A 201 -5.28 -17.74 6.42
CA ILE A 201 -6.09 -18.97 6.39
C ILE A 201 -5.13 -20.13 6.57
N ASP A 202 -5.29 -20.92 7.62
CA ASP A 202 -4.55 -22.15 7.85
C ASP A 202 -5.46 -23.36 7.55
N ASP A 203 -4.85 -24.48 7.15
CA ASP A 203 -5.54 -25.74 6.88
C ASP A 203 -5.65 -26.58 8.15
N ILE A 204 -6.75 -27.33 8.27
CA ILE A 204 -6.94 -28.33 9.33
C ILE A 204 -6.86 -29.71 8.68
N LEU A 205 -5.83 -30.46 9.05
CA LEU A 205 -5.59 -31.82 8.60
C LEU A 205 -6.09 -32.80 9.65
N LEU A 206 -7.01 -33.69 9.28
CA LEU A 206 -7.45 -34.79 10.13
C LEU A 206 -6.50 -35.98 9.95
N GLU A 207 -5.92 -36.47 11.05
CA GLU A 207 -5.15 -37.70 11.02
C GLU A 207 -6.11 -38.89 10.83
N ARG A 208 -5.88 -39.67 9.77
CA ARG A 208 -6.68 -40.86 9.45
C ARG A 208 -6.28 -41.99 10.40
N GLY A 209 -6.83 -41.98 11.61
CA GLY A 209 -6.77 -43.10 12.53
C GLY A 209 -7.84 -44.13 12.19
N GLU A 210 -7.45 -45.37 11.91
CA GLU A 210 -8.37 -46.50 11.74
C GLU A 210 -9.22 -46.70 13.01
N GLY A 211 -10.55 -46.75 12.84
CA GLY A 211 -11.38 -47.56 13.73
C GLY A 211 -12.01 -46.93 14.99
N LYS A 212 -12.09 -45.61 15.16
CA LYS A 212 -12.96 -45.04 16.23
C LYS A 212 -13.94 -44.00 15.69
N LYS A 213 -15.20 -44.42 15.53
CA LYS A 213 -16.38 -43.55 15.37
C LYS A 213 -16.55 -42.69 16.63
N ARG A 214 -15.75 -41.62 16.75
CA ARG A 214 -16.04 -40.53 17.67
C ARG A 214 -17.01 -39.59 16.96
N LYS A 215 -17.91 -38.97 17.73
CA LYS A 215 -18.91 -38.02 17.24
C LYS A 215 -18.24 -37.06 16.25
N PHE A 216 -18.69 -37.09 15.01
CA PHE A 216 -18.21 -36.23 13.94
C PHE A 216 -18.75 -34.83 14.25
N GLU A 217 -18.12 -34.12 15.19
CA GLU A 217 -18.19 -32.66 15.13
C GLU A 217 -17.64 -32.27 13.77
N GLU A 218 -18.43 -31.55 12.99
CA GLU A 218 -18.06 -31.07 11.68
C GLU A 218 -16.87 -30.12 11.84
N VAL A 219 -15.66 -30.68 11.78
CA VAL A 219 -14.43 -29.92 11.90
C VAL A 219 -14.27 -29.11 10.62
N PRO A 220 -14.13 -27.78 10.70
CA PRO A 220 -13.92 -26.97 9.51
C PRO A 220 -12.60 -27.35 8.84
N GLU A 221 -12.58 -27.35 7.50
CA GLU A 221 -11.37 -27.64 6.73
C GLU A 221 -10.29 -26.56 6.89
N THR A 222 -10.69 -25.33 7.19
CA THR A 222 -9.78 -24.18 7.34
C THR A 222 -10.07 -23.37 8.60
N ARG A 223 -9.05 -22.67 9.09
CA ARG A 223 -9.14 -21.80 10.26
C ARG A 223 -8.42 -20.49 10.02
N ILE A 224 -9.06 -19.38 10.39
CA ILE A 224 -8.44 -18.06 10.32
C ILE A 224 -7.55 -17.83 11.54
N ARG A 225 -6.30 -17.43 11.29
CA ARG A 225 -5.33 -16.98 12.28
C ARG A 225 -5.08 -15.49 12.08
N THR A 226 -5.33 -14.71 13.13
CA THR A 226 -4.95 -13.29 13.18
C THR A 226 -3.52 -13.15 13.71
N VAL A 227 -2.70 -12.36 13.03
CA VAL A 227 -1.31 -12.07 13.40
C VAL A 227 -1.11 -10.56 13.50
N SER A 228 -0.47 -10.09 14.56
CA SER A 228 -0.08 -8.69 14.68
C SER A 228 0.99 -8.33 13.65
N THR A 229 0.86 -7.15 13.05
CA THR A 229 1.73 -6.63 12.02
C THR A 229 2.12 -5.19 12.33
N ILE A 230 3.31 -4.81 11.89
CA ILE A 230 3.80 -3.44 11.99
C ILE A 230 4.28 -2.98 10.62
N THR A 231 4.02 -1.72 10.31
CA THR A 231 4.57 -1.03 9.16
C THR A 231 5.38 0.16 9.64
N VAL A 232 6.69 0.14 9.39
CA VAL A 232 7.59 1.27 9.67
C VAL A 232 7.83 2.01 8.36
N ALA A 233 7.31 3.22 8.25
CA ALA A 233 7.50 4.10 7.10
C ALA A 233 8.70 5.03 7.35
N ILE A 234 9.71 4.94 6.48
CA ILE A 234 10.95 5.73 6.57
C ILE A 234 11.00 6.64 5.36
N SER A 235 11.04 7.96 5.57
CA SER A 235 11.15 8.96 4.50
C SER A 235 12.35 9.87 4.73
N LEU A 236 12.85 10.51 3.67
CA LEU A 236 13.80 11.62 3.80
C LEU A 236 13.08 12.85 4.38
N LYS A 237 13.83 13.70 5.07
CA LYS A 237 13.36 15.00 5.60
C LYS A 237 13.55 16.13 4.60
#